data_AF-A0A5C6GBD3-F1
#
_entry.id   AF-A0A5C6GBD3-F1
#
_cell.length_a   1.000
_cell.length_b   1.000
_cell.length_c   1.000
_cell.angle_alpha   90.00
_cell.angle_beta   90.00
_cell.angle_gamma   90.00
#
_symmetry.space_group_name_H-M   'P 1'
#
loop_
_entity.id
_entity.type
_entity.pdbx_description
1 polymer ?
#
loop_
_entity_poly.entity_id
_entity_poly.type
_entity_poly.pdbx_seq_one_letter_code
_entity_poly.pdbx_strand_id
1 'polypeptide(L)'
;MTIVEDALVCARATSEQITQHFENNSQMWAAPLSRLQYLHLQNQLAKGDAHVGITQYWVLFNSCDPETIISSCSVYFRSAAVNSGRGMESVKAAIITDIFTHADFRREGMATKLLIMVQKVLNRMANDGVEEPQDAHQQRINFGSSIIPKPSEDKNMTRLAPNELSDLCLEEINIAKLRLSLLRSTDITFVQLLDTRGVLAWHLARSLALKRHLGSTMAKEHTCIYGVKYSGQRGVTAWAWWAPDFRSRKLFIGHIATSRFKGMQTPIAKILHEAVAEAYAFGLKEVVMWDPTNDVTEAGILLGNQLGEGVQVILEARPDNIPLLRTTGAIVLARVTSTHYSFIQYSFSSTIPFGPRPATTQTSHQTESINFRLVAPKSSTMSTMPATGGHSQSCCNVPPIVRKGYKPKGTYEEIGGFRTYVTGPSDATRALVVIFDIFGYFEQTLQGADILAHSDNEHKYKVLIPDWFKGKPADIEWYPPKTPEQKEKLGAFFGEFPPPVVAANVPAFVQAVKEKNASLAKFGIVGYCWGGKVATISTKADKSPFEAIAAVHPAMIDPADAQGIKVPMALLASGDEPAEDVKKFEETLTVPKHVEIFKDQIHGWMAARSDLSKDRVKEEYERGYKVLLSFFGKHL
;
A
#
# COMPACT_ATOMS: atom_id res chain seq x y z
N MET A 1 -4.99 35.20 5.43
CA MET A 1 -4.64 34.64 6.76
C MET A 1 -3.23 34.09 6.68
N THR A 2 -2.38 34.51 7.61
CA THR A 2 -0.95 34.17 7.66
C THR A 2 -0.62 33.75 9.09
N ILE A 3 0.18 32.71 9.26
CA ILE A 3 0.71 32.28 10.57
C ILE A 3 2.22 32.43 10.52
N VAL A 4 2.81 32.97 11.59
CA VAL A 4 4.26 33.15 11.73
C VAL A 4 4.71 32.47 13.03
N GLU A 5 5.69 31.56 12.95
CA GLU A 5 6.31 30.89 14.10
C GLU A 5 7.81 30.72 13.83
N ASP A 6 8.69 31.17 14.73
CA ASP A 6 10.15 31.00 14.67
C ASP A 6 10.77 31.27 13.28
N ALA A 7 10.45 32.44 12.71
CA ALA A 7 10.85 32.91 11.37
C ALA A 7 10.24 32.16 10.17
N LEU A 8 9.41 31.13 10.39
CA LEU A 8 8.65 30.48 9.34
C LEU A 8 7.28 31.15 9.17
N VAL A 9 6.89 31.33 7.91
CA VAL A 9 5.62 31.93 7.52
C VAL A 9 4.81 30.90 6.72
N CYS A 10 3.59 30.64 7.17
CA CYS A 10 2.60 29.84 6.44
C CYS A 10 1.48 30.75 5.93
N ALA A 11 1.30 30.79 4.60
CA ALA A 11 0.36 31.69 3.95
C ALA A 11 -0.33 31.05 2.74
N ARG A 12 -1.39 31.71 2.26
CA ARG A 12 -2.01 31.42 0.96
C ARG A 12 -0.99 31.75 -0.13
N ALA A 13 -0.77 30.81 -1.05
CA ALA A 13 0.17 30.99 -2.15
C ALA A 13 -0.28 32.11 -3.11
N THR A 14 0.67 32.91 -3.58
CA THR A 14 0.50 33.82 -4.71
C THR A 14 0.39 33.04 -6.04
N SER A 15 0.02 33.69 -7.14
CA SER A 15 -0.04 33.03 -8.45
C SER A 15 1.32 32.45 -8.91
N GLU A 16 2.41 33.12 -8.58
CA GLU A 16 3.78 32.66 -8.84
C GLU A 16 4.10 31.44 -7.98
N GLN A 17 3.80 31.50 -6.68
CA GLN A 17 4.01 30.37 -5.76
C GLN A 17 3.14 29.15 -6.09
N ILE A 18 1.93 29.33 -6.63
CA ILE A 18 1.11 28.24 -7.15
C ILE A 18 1.81 27.55 -8.33
N THR A 19 2.38 28.34 -9.25
CA THR A 19 3.14 27.78 -10.38
C THR A 19 4.36 27.03 -9.87
N GLN A 20 5.11 27.59 -8.92
CA GLN A 20 6.24 26.94 -8.29
C GLN A 20 5.84 25.64 -7.56
N HIS A 21 4.69 25.63 -6.88
CA HIS A 21 4.13 24.42 -6.27
C HIS A 21 3.88 23.32 -7.30
N PHE A 22 3.31 23.65 -8.46
CA PHE A 22 3.14 22.68 -9.56
C PHE A 22 4.48 22.24 -10.13
N GLU A 23 5.44 23.16 -10.29
CA GLU A 23 6.79 22.85 -10.75
C GLU A 23 7.50 21.86 -9.83
N ASN A 24 7.41 22.08 -8.53
CA ASN A 24 7.98 21.22 -7.51
C ASN A 24 7.35 19.82 -7.54
N ASN A 25 6.03 19.76 -7.71
CA ASN A 25 5.27 18.52 -7.84
C ASN A 25 5.50 17.80 -9.18
N SER A 26 5.92 18.51 -10.23
CA SER A 26 6.07 17.95 -11.57
C SER A 26 7.06 16.79 -11.65
N GLN A 27 8.10 16.77 -10.81
CA GLN A 27 9.09 15.69 -10.77
C GLN A 27 8.45 14.33 -10.52
N MET A 28 7.41 14.28 -9.69
CA MET A 28 6.70 13.05 -9.33
C MET A 28 5.46 12.84 -10.19
N TRP A 29 4.82 13.93 -10.65
CA TRP A 29 3.46 13.88 -11.19
C TRP A 29 3.32 14.21 -12.66
N ALA A 30 4.36 14.76 -13.31
CA ALA A 30 4.27 15.17 -14.72
C ALA A 30 4.22 13.96 -15.65
N ALA A 31 5.10 12.97 -15.45
CA ALA A 31 5.22 11.86 -16.37
C ALA A 31 3.87 11.13 -16.59
N PRO A 32 3.51 10.82 -17.85
CA PRO A 32 4.31 10.94 -19.07
C PRO A 32 4.17 12.29 -19.81
N LEU A 33 3.48 13.29 -19.25
CA LEU A 33 3.49 14.64 -19.82
C LEU A 33 4.88 15.26 -19.68
N SER A 34 5.27 16.08 -20.65
CA SER A 34 6.38 17.02 -20.43
C SER A 34 6.04 17.97 -19.27
N ARG A 35 7.07 18.47 -18.58
CA ARG A 35 6.90 19.47 -17.50
C ARG A 35 6.04 20.65 -17.95
N LEU A 36 6.29 21.20 -19.15
CA LEU A 36 5.52 22.31 -19.70
C LEU A 36 4.04 21.97 -19.91
N GLN A 37 3.73 20.80 -20.46
CA GLN A 37 2.34 20.35 -20.62
C GLN A 37 1.64 20.15 -19.28
N TYR A 38 2.33 19.55 -18.31
CA TYR A 38 1.82 19.39 -16.95
C TYR A 38 1.50 20.74 -16.29
N LEU A 39 2.42 21.70 -16.36
CA LEU A 39 2.22 23.04 -15.80
C LEU A 39 1.08 23.77 -16.48
N HIS A 40 0.99 23.69 -17.81
CA HIS A 40 -0.12 24.27 -18.57
C HIS A 40 -1.47 23.69 -18.11
N LEU A 41 -1.56 22.36 -18.03
CA LEU A 41 -2.74 21.65 -17.55
C LEU A 41 -3.14 22.07 -16.13
N GLN A 42 -2.20 22.06 -15.18
CA GLN A 42 -2.49 22.39 -13.78
C GLN A 42 -2.92 23.85 -13.63
N ASN A 43 -2.26 24.78 -14.33
CA ASN A 43 -2.62 26.19 -14.32
C ASN A 43 -4.00 26.45 -14.95
N GLN A 44 -4.36 25.73 -16.02
CA GLN A 44 -5.70 25.80 -16.59
C GLN A 44 -6.75 25.30 -15.61
N LEU A 45 -6.52 24.13 -14.99
CA LEU A 45 -7.43 23.57 -14.00
C LEU A 45 -7.59 24.52 -12.81
N ALA A 46 -6.49 25.06 -12.27
CA ALA A 46 -6.50 25.96 -11.12
C ALA A 46 -7.30 27.26 -11.35
N LYS A 47 -7.46 27.67 -12.60
CA LYS A 47 -8.21 28.87 -13.01
C LYS A 47 -9.64 28.58 -13.46
N GLY A 48 -10.03 27.31 -13.62
CA GLY A 48 -11.36 26.94 -14.09
C GLY A 48 -12.44 27.14 -13.03
N ASP A 49 -13.65 27.48 -13.45
CA ASP A 49 -14.79 27.77 -12.55
C ASP A 49 -15.14 26.62 -11.59
N ALA A 50 -14.87 25.37 -12.00
CA ALA A 50 -15.05 24.18 -11.16
C ALA A 50 -13.99 24.02 -10.06
N HIS A 51 -12.99 24.90 -9.99
CA HIS A 51 -11.83 24.85 -9.08
C HIS A 51 -11.67 26.15 -8.29
N VAL A 52 -11.97 27.28 -8.93
CA VAL A 52 -11.94 28.62 -8.32
C VAL A 52 -12.92 28.68 -7.15
N GLY A 53 -12.42 29.03 -5.96
CA GLY A 53 -13.21 29.16 -4.73
C GLY A 53 -13.37 27.87 -3.91
N ILE A 54 -13.03 26.71 -4.47
CA ILE A 54 -13.06 25.43 -3.74
C ILE A 54 -11.69 24.86 -3.43
N THR A 55 -10.60 25.40 -3.98
CA THR A 55 -9.25 24.93 -3.64
C THR A 55 -8.33 26.05 -3.23
N GLN A 56 -7.46 25.70 -2.29
CA GLN A 56 -6.54 26.59 -1.64
C GLN A 56 -5.13 26.03 -1.63
N TYR A 57 -4.18 26.66 -2.30
CA TYR A 57 -2.75 26.37 -2.19
C TYR A 57 -2.09 27.10 -1.02
N TRP A 58 -1.34 26.37 -0.20
CA TRP A 58 -0.63 26.86 0.97
C TRP A 58 0.86 26.62 0.83
N VAL A 59 1.66 27.58 1.30
CA VAL A 59 3.12 27.54 1.27
C VAL A 59 3.70 27.86 2.63
N LEU A 60 4.80 27.21 2.95
CA LEU A 60 5.68 27.47 4.08
C LEU A 60 7.00 28.01 3.53
N PHE A 61 7.45 29.15 4.03
CA PHE A 61 8.69 29.82 3.63
C PHE A 61 9.32 30.56 4.82
N ASN A 62 10.57 31.02 4.68
CA ASN A 62 11.23 31.83 5.71
C ASN A 62 10.85 33.31 5.55
N SER A 63 10.58 34.04 6.63
CA SER A 63 10.24 35.47 6.55
C SER A 63 11.32 36.32 5.89
N CYS A 64 12.59 35.88 5.92
CA CYS A 64 13.72 36.55 5.27
C CYS A 64 13.91 36.13 3.80
N ASP A 65 13.27 35.05 3.36
CA ASP A 65 13.30 34.57 1.98
C ASP A 65 11.91 34.00 1.58
N PRO A 66 10.97 34.89 1.17
CA PRO A 66 9.61 34.49 0.80
C PRO A 66 9.49 33.78 -0.55
N GLU A 67 10.55 33.81 -1.37
CA GLU A 67 10.55 33.22 -2.71
C GLU A 67 10.83 31.72 -2.65
N THR A 68 11.66 31.29 -1.70
CA THR A 68 11.96 29.86 -1.50
C THR A 68 10.84 29.13 -0.76
N ILE A 69 10.08 28.31 -1.50
CA ILE A 69 9.07 27.42 -0.93
C ILE A 69 9.74 26.24 -0.23
N ILE A 70 9.76 26.25 1.10
CA ILE A 70 10.24 25.16 1.95
C ILE A 70 9.30 23.95 1.84
N SER A 71 7.99 24.20 1.98
CA SER A 71 6.96 23.17 1.90
C SER A 71 5.67 23.76 1.34
N SER A 72 4.84 22.96 0.68
CA SER A 72 3.56 23.42 0.14
C SER A 72 2.52 22.30 0.08
N CYS A 73 1.24 22.66 0.03
CA CYS A 73 0.13 21.73 -0.15
C CYS A 73 -1.08 22.40 -0.82
N SER A 74 -1.99 21.59 -1.33
CA SER A 74 -3.30 22.00 -1.82
C SER A 74 -4.37 21.63 -0.79
N VAL A 75 -5.43 22.42 -0.65
CA VAL A 75 -6.56 22.15 0.24
C VAL A 75 -7.85 22.33 -0.53
N TYR A 76 -8.53 21.22 -0.81
CA TYR A 76 -9.78 21.16 -1.55
C TYR A 76 -10.95 21.12 -0.58
N PHE A 77 -11.93 21.99 -0.77
CA PHE A 77 -13.17 21.99 -0.02
C PHE A 77 -14.22 21.18 -0.79
N ARG A 78 -14.93 20.32 -0.07
CA ARG A 78 -16.03 19.51 -0.59
C ARG A 78 -17.25 19.63 0.30
N SER A 79 -18.44 19.56 -0.29
CA SER A 79 -19.67 19.38 0.46
C SER A 79 -19.69 17.97 1.04
N ALA A 80 -20.04 17.85 2.32
CA ALA A 80 -20.26 16.59 2.99
C ALA A 80 -21.53 16.66 3.85
N ALA A 81 -22.04 15.50 4.23
CA ALA A 81 -23.09 15.37 5.24
C ALA A 81 -22.56 14.48 6.37
N VAL A 82 -22.86 14.84 7.62
CA VAL A 82 -22.44 14.13 8.84
C VAL A 82 -23.68 13.76 9.64
N ASN A 83 -23.72 12.58 10.25
CA ASN A 83 -24.72 12.21 11.24
C ASN A 83 -24.09 11.48 12.43
N SER A 84 -24.02 12.18 13.55
CA SER A 84 -23.44 11.75 14.82
C SER A 84 -24.44 11.07 15.79
N GLY A 85 -25.59 10.66 15.27
CA GLY A 85 -26.72 10.15 16.05
C GLY A 85 -27.65 11.25 16.59
N ARG A 86 -27.26 12.53 16.47
CA ARG A 86 -28.06 13.70 16.89
C ARG A 86 -28.83 14.37 15.74
N GLY A 87 -28.80 13.75 14.56
CA GLY A 87 -29.35 14.32 13.33
C GLY A 87 -28.27 14.53 12.28
N MET A 88 -28.71 14.71 11.03
CA MET A 88 -27.81 14.96 9.91
C MET A 88 -27.56 16.46 9.75
N GLU A 89 -26.31 16.83 9.56
CA GLU A 89 -25.87 18.18 9.26
C GLU A 89 -25.06 18.24 7.95
N SER A 90 -25.22 19.34 7.21
CA SER A 90 -24.42 19.61 6.01
C SER A 90 -23.18 20.41 6.41
N VAL A 91 -22.03 19.94 5.97
CA VAL A 91 -20.71 20.45 6.36
C VAL A 91 -19.82 20.66 5.15
N LYS A 92 -18.74 21.44 5.32
CA LYS A 92 -17.65 21.50 4.36
C LYS A 92 -16.48 20.69 4.88
N ALA A 93 -16.01 19.77 4.06
CA ALA A 93 -14.83 18.97 4.30
C ALA A 93 -13.60 19.63 3.64
N ALA A 94 -12.53 19.81 4.39
CA ALA A 94 -11.22 20.15 3.85
C ALA A 94 -10.44 18.86 3.52
N ILE A 95 -9.91 18.78 2.31
CA ILE A 95 -9.16 17.65 1.77
C ILE A 95 -7.80 18.20 1.37
N ILE A 96 -6.76 17.91 2.16
CA ILE A 96 -5.40 18.37 1.84
C ILE A 96 -4.81 17.42 0.79
N THR A 97 -4.15 17.89 -0.27
CA THR A 97 -3.39 17.08 -1.27
C THR A 97 -2.03 17.71 -1.65
N ASP A 98 -1.27 17.04 -2.52
CA ASP A 98 -0.08 17.58 -3.22
C ASP A 98 1.02 18.16 -2.30
N ILE A 99 1.29 17.49 -1.17
CA ILE A 99 2.30 17.94 -0.22
C ILE A 99 3.66 17.73 -0.84
N PHE A 100 4.40 18.83 -0.87
CA PHE A 100 5.77 18.86 -1.32
C PHE A 100 6.63 19.50 -0.23
N THR A 101 7.82 18.93 0.00
CA THR A 101 8.87 19.56 0.79
C THR A 101 10.17 19.57 -0.01
N HIS A 102 10.77 20.75 -0.10
CA HIS A 102 12.02 20.99 -0.82
C HIS A 102 13.13 20.12 -0.24
N ALA A 103 14.01 19.61 -1.10
CA ALA A 103 14.97 18.55 -0.76
C ALA A 103 15.85 18.92 0.44
N ASP A 104 16.33 20.16 0.47
CA ASP A 104 17.22 20.68 1.51
C ASP A 104 16.58 20.71 2.91
N PHE A 105 15.24 20.69 2.98
CA PHE A 105 14.49 20.76 4.23
C PHE A 105 13.76 19.45 4.57
N ARG A 106 14.03 18.36 3.84
CA ARG A 106 13.46 17.04 4.13
C ARG A 106 14.06 16.48 5.41
N ARG A 107 13.26 15.72 6.16
CA ARG A 107 13.61 15.14 7.48
C ARG A 107 13.74 16.16 8.63
N GLU A 108 13.42 17.44 8.38
CA GLU A 108 13.35 18.48 9.41
C GLU A 108 11.92 18.72 9.95
N GLY A 109 10.96 17.88 9.56
CA GLY A 109 9.57 18.00 9.97
C GLY A 109 8.79 19.15 9.33
N MET A 110 9.31 19.77 8.25
CA MET A 110 8.68 20.94 7.62
C MET A 110 7.30 20.66 7.00
N ALA A 111 7.09 19.46 6.46
CA ALA A 111 5.77 19.00 6.02
C ALA A 111 4.77 18.98 7.19
N THR A 112 5.19 18.45 8.33
CA THR A 112 4.38 18.39 9.56
C THR A 112 4.10 19.80 10.10
N LYS A 113 5.09 20.70 10.10
CA LYS A 113 4.91 22.10 10.50
C LYS A 113 3.90 22.82 9.60
N LEU A 114 4.03 22.69 8.27
CA LEU A 114 3.05 23.23 7.32
C LEU A 114 1.63 22.72 7.66
N LEU A 115 1.46 21.42 7.84
CA LEU A 115 0.15 20.83 8.12
C LEU A 115 -0.44 21.31 9.46
N ILE A 116 0.37 21.44 10.50
CA ILE A 116 -0.05 21.99 11.79
C ILE A 116 -0.49 23.45 11.64
N MET A 117 0.24 24.26 10.89
CA MET A 117 -0.12 25.67 10.66
C MET A 117 -1.39 25.81 9.82
N VAL A 118 -1.51 25.07 8.73
CA VAL A 118 -2.74 25.01 7.92
C VAL A 118 -3.92 24.53 8.80
N GLN A 119 -3.71 23.53 9.65
CA GLN A 119 -4.70 23.09 10.62
C GLN A 119 -5.10 24.21 11.57
N LYS A 120 -4.17 24.98 12.14
CA LYS A 120 -4.51 26.12 13.01
C LYS A 120 -5.38 27.14 12.27
N VAL A 121 -5.14 27.39 10.99
CA VAL A 121 -6.01 28.27 10.18
C VAL A 121 -7.40 27.67 10.01
N LEU A 122 -7.50 26.40 9.60
CA LEU A 122 -8.77 25.70 9.40
C LEU A 122 -9.56 25.60 10.71
N ASN A 123 -8.87 25.37 11.84
CA ASN A 123 -9.47 25.31 13.17
C ASN A 123 -9.93 26.69 13.64
N ARG A 124 -9.23 27.79 13.36
CA ARG A 124 -9.74 29.15 13.67
C ARG A 124 -11.03 29.49 12.92
N MET A 125 -11.36 28.72 11.89
CA MET A 125 -12.62 28.81 11.16
C MET A 125 -13.69 27.84 11.72
N ALA A 126 -13.42 27.08 12.79
CA ALA A 126 -14.27 26.02 13.36
C ALA A 126 -14.18 25.94 14.90
N ASN A 127 -15.01 25.11 15.55
CA ASN A 127 -14.90 24.75 16.98
C ASN A 127 -14.69 23.22 17.11
N ASP A 128 -13.98 22.79 18.16
CA ASP A 128 -13.08 21.62 18.26
C ASP A 128 -13.65 20.18 18.31
N GLY A 129 -12.83 19.23 17.80
CA GLY A 129 -12.91 17.76 17.94
C GLY A 129 -11.90 17.04 17.03
N VAL A 130 -11.36 15.87 17.41
CA VAL A 130 -10.37 15.08 16.61
C VAL A 130 -10.60 13.58 16.83
N GLU A 131 -10.58 12.78 15.75
CA GLU A 131 -10.50 11.31 15.79
C GLU A 131 -9.49 10.79 14.72
N GLU A 132 -9.15 9.50 14.76
CA GLU A 132 -8.08 8.84 13.97
C GLU A 132 -8.51 8.22 12.63
N PRO A 133 -7.60 8.10 11.63
CA PRO A 133 -7.89 7.54 10.30
C PRO A 133 -8.37 6.08 10.32
N GLN A 134 -9.23 5.69 9.37
CA GLN A 134 -9.64 4.30 9.12
C GLN A 134 -9.13 3.78 7.76
N ASP A 135 -9.12 2.44 7.61
CA ASP A 135 -8.69 1.76 6.39
C ASP A 135 -9.64 2.01 5.21
N ALA A 136 -9.09 2.25 4.01
CA ALA A 136 -9.84 2.34 2.75
C ALA A 136 -9.59 1.12 1.86
N HIS A 137 -10.59 0.76 1.06
CA HIS A 137 -10.52 -0.34 0.10
C HIS A 137 -10.71 0.14 -1.34
N GLN A 138 -10.29 -0.69 -2.30
CA GLN A 138 -10.57 -0.48 -3.72
C GLN A 138 -10.91 -1.79 -4.43
N GLN A 139 -11.78 -1.70 -5.43
CA GLN A 139 -11.97 -2.75 -6.43
C GLN A 139 -11.31 -2.33 -7.74
N ARG A 140 -10.52 -3.22 -8.32
CA ARG A 140 -9.87 -3.06 -9.62
C ARG A 140 -10.29 -4.18 -10.54
N ILE A 141 -10.75 -3.85 -11.73
CA ILE A 141 -11.04 -4.79 -12.80
C ILE A 141 -9.92 -4.61 -13.83
N ASN A 142 -8.90 -5.46 -13.74
CA ASN A 142 -7.73 -5.44 -14.61
C ASN A 142 -7.96 -6.39 -15.78
N PHE A 143 -7.91 -5.86 -16.99
CA PHE A 143 -8.06 -6.63 -18.21
C PHE A 143 -6.84 -6.54 -19.14
N GLY A 144 -5.74 -5.94 -18.68
CA GLY A 144 -4.42 -6.01 -19.33
C GLY A 144 -4.43 -5.71 -20.84
N SER A 145 -4.16 -6.73 -21.64
CA SER A 145 -4.23 -6.72 -23.11
C SER A 145 -5.32 -7.64 -23.66
N SER A 146 -6.21 -8.12 -22.79
CA SER A 146 -7.29 -9.03 -23.13
C SER A 146 -8.30 -8.31 -24.03
N ILE A 147 -8.85 -9.04 -25.00
CA ILE A 147 -9.89 -8.52 -25.88
C ILE A 147 -11.18 -8.45 -25.07
N ILE A 148 -11.73 -7.25 -24.89
CA ILE A 148 -12.99 -7.06 -24.19
C ILE A 148 -14.15 -7.18 -25.18
N PRO A 149 -15.08 -8.13 -24.99
CA PRO A 149 -16.29 -8.19 -25.80
C PRO A 149 -17.16 -6.97 -25.53
N LYS A 150 -17.76 -6.42 -26.59
CA LYS A 150 -18.72 -5.32 -26.48
C LYS A 150 -19.93 -5.76 -25.63
N PRO A 151 -20.47 -4.89 -24.77
CA PRO A 151 -21.70 -5.19 -24.05
C PRO A 151 -22.85 -5.54 -25.00
N SER A 152 -23.63 -6.55 -24.64
CA SER A 152 -24.84 -6.93 -25.38
C SER A 152 -25.84 -5.78 -25.40
N GLU A 153 -26.56 -5.60 -26.50
CA GLU A 153 -27.61 -4.58 -26.56
C GLU A 153 -28.68 -4.84 -25.49
N ASP A 154 -28.89 -3.86 -24.61
CA ASP A 154 -29.90 -3.90 -23.57
C ASP A 154 -30.75 -2.63 -23.65
N LYS A 155 -32.04 -2.80 -23.94
CA LYS A 155 -33.02 -1.70 -24.03
C LYS A 155 -33.18 -0.93 -22.72
N ASN A 156 -32.76 -1.51 -21.61
CA ASN A 156 -32.80 -0.90 -20.29
C ASN A 156 -31.57 -0.03 -19.99
N MET A 157 -30.52 -0.11 -20.82
CA MET A 157 -29.30 0.66 -20.64
C MET A 157 -29.34 1.94 -21.49
N THR A 158 -28.98 3.08 -20.91
CA THR A 158 -28.94 4.37 -21.62
C THR A 158 -27.68 5.13 -21.26
N ARG A 159 -26.96 5.63 -22.27
CA ARG A 159 -25.79 6.50 -22.10
C ARG A 159 -26.24 7.89 -21.65
N LEU A 160 -25.48 8.49 -20.75
CA LEU A 160 -25.84 9.77 -20.14
C LEU A 160 -24.95 10.89 -20.66
N ALA A 161 -25.57 12.00 -21.06
CA ALA A 161 -24.88 13.24 -21.37
C ALA A 161 -24.44 13.97 -20.07
N PRO A 162 -23.43 14.85 -20.13
CA PRO A 162 -22.92 15.56 -18.94
C PRO A 162 -23.96 16.37 -18.17
N ASN A 163 -24.97 16.94 -18.85
CA ASN A 163 -26.08 17.65 -18.22
C ASN A 163 -27.01 16.70 -17.46
N GLU A 164 -27.35 15.54 -18.05
CA GLU A 164 -28.16 14.52 -17.37
C GLU A 164 -27.44 13.96 -16.14
N LEU A 165 -26.12 13.73 -16.23
CA LEU A 165 -25.30 13.32 -15.08
C LEU A 165 -25.31 14.38 -13.98
N SER A 166 -25.26 15.66 -14.36
CA SER A 166 -25.28 16.77 -13.40
C SER A 166 -26.59 16.86 -12.63
N ASP A 167 -27.71 16.53 -13.28
CA ASP A 167 -29.03 16.51 -12.64
C ASP A 167 -29.18 15.29 -11.72
N LEU A 168 -28.71 14.12 -12.15
CA LEU A 168 -28.65 12.91 -11.33
C LEU A 168 -27.77 13.07 -10.08
N CYS A 169 -26.62 13.75 -10.19
CA CYS A 169 -25.79 14.07 -9.02
C CYS A 169 -26.56 14.92 -8.00
N LEU A 170 -27.34 15.90 -8.47
CA LEU A 170 -28.13 16.76 -7.59
C LEU A 170 -29.23 15.97 -6.85
N GLU A 171 -29.88 15.03 -7.55
CA GLU A 171 -30.86 14.11 -6.94
C GLU A 171 -30.20 13.21 -5.89
N GLU A 172 -29.04 12.63 -6.22
CA GLU A 172 -28.32 11.73 -5.31
C GLU A 172 -27.84 12.47 -4.05
N ILE A 173 -27.50 13.76 -4.11
CA ILE A 173 -27.21 14.54 -2.89
C ILE A 173 -28.38 14.47 -1.90
N ASN A 174 -29.60 14.62 -2.38
CA ASN A 174 -30.79 14.60 -1.53
C ASN A 174 -31.04 13.19 -0.98
N ILE A 175 -30.86 12.16 -1.81
CA ILE A 175 -30.98 10.75 -1.40
C ILE A 175 -29.91 10.40 -0.36
N ALA A 176 -28.65 10.77 -0.59
CA ALA A 176 -27.53 10.59 0.33
C ALA A 176 -27.82 11.23 1.69
N LYS A 177 -28.27 12.49 1.70
CA LYS A 177 -28.68 13.20 2.93
C LYS A 177 -29.84 12.50 3.63
N LEU A 178 -30.86 12.05 2.89
CA LEU A 178 -31.99 11.30 3.45
C LEU A 178 -31.52 9.98 4.08
N ARG A 179 -30.73 9.18 3.35
CA ARG A 179 -30.14 7.92 3.84
C ARG A 179 -29.34 8.15 5.11
N LEU A 180 -28.47 9.16 5.11
CA LEU A 180 -27.65 9.50 6.26
C LEU A 180 -28.53 9.91 7.45
N SER A 181 -29.58 10.71 7.23
CA SER A 181 -30.49 11.17 8.28
C SER A 181 -31.30 10.06 8.98
N LEU A 182 -31.46 8.91 8.31
CA LEU A 182 -32.16 7.75 8.85
C LEU A 182 -31.28 6.91 9.79
N LEU A 183 -29.97 7.13 9.79
CA LEU A 183 -29.05 6.42 10.68
C LEU A 183 -29.23 6.90 12.13
N ARG A 184 -29.25 5.93 13.04
CA ARG A 184 -29.47 6.10 14.48
C ARG A 184 -28.39 5.33 15.24
N SER A 185 -27.18 5.87 15.24
CA SER A 185 -26.10 5.37 16.09
C SER A 185 -25.45 6.56 16.79
N THR A 186 -25.25 6.46 18.10
CA THR A 186 -24.49 7.42 18.90
C THR A 186 -23.03 7.03 19.05
N ASP A 187 -22.70 5.78 18.73
CA ASP A 187 -21.37 5.19 18.93
C ASP A 187 -20.50 5.30 17.68
N ILE A 188 -21.15 5.52 16.53
CA ILE A 188 -20.50 5.65 15.22
C ILE A 188 -21.09 6.88 14.56
N THR A 189 -20.22 7.72 14.00
CA THR A 189 -20.69 8.73 13.06
C THR A 189 -20.56 8.26 11.65
N PHE A 190 -21.49 8.75 10.85
CA PHE A 190 -21.54 8.57 9.42
C PHE A 190 -21.24 9.90 8.74
N VAL A 191 -20.33 9.89 7.77
CA VAL A 191 -19.91 11.06 7.01
C VAL A 191 -19.89 10.64 5.57
N GLN A 192 -20.51 11.43 4.72
CA GLN A 192 -20.59 11.18 3.30
C GLN A 192 -20.13 12.41 2.53
N LEU A 193 -19.08 12.25 1.72
CA LEU A 193 -18.73 13.24 0.71
C LEU A 193 -19.83 13.26 -0.36
N LEU A 194 -20.32 14.45 -0.68
CA LEU A 194 -21.43 14.63 -1.60
C LEU A 194 -20.91 14.87 -3.02
N ASP A 195 -21.47 14.11 -3.98
CA ASP A 195 -21.16 14.27 -5.38
C ASP A 195 -21.84 15.50 -5.95
N THR A 196 -21.08 16.57 -6.12
CA THR A 196 -21.63 17.81 -6.63
C THR A 196 -21.35 17.94 -8.12
N ARG A 197 -22.17 18.72 -8.81
CA ARG A 197 -21.91 19.13 -10.20
C ARG A 197 -20.48 19.66 -10.39
N GLY A 198 -19.92 20.35 -9.40
CA GLY A 198 -18.54 20.83 -9.43
C GLY A 198 -17.50 19.72 -9.41
N VAL A 199 -17.72 18.65 -8.64
CA VAL A 199 -16.84 17.47 -8.60
C VAL A 199 -16.85 16.77 -9.96
N LEU A 200 -18.04 16.44 -10.47
CA LEU A 200 -18.21 15.86 -11.80
C LEU A 200 -17.50 16.72 -12.87
N ALA A 201 -17.84 18.02 -12.94
CA ALA A 201 -17.27 18.93 -13.94
C ALA A 201 -15.74 19.00 -13.89
N TRP A 202 -15.15 19.03 -12.68
CA TRP A 202 -13.71 19.03 -12.50
C TRP A 202 -13.06 17.76 -13.05
N HIS A 203 -13.63 16.58 -12.75
CA HIS A 203 -13.11 15.30 -13.23
C HIS A 203 -13.20 15.17 -14.75
N LEU A 204 -14.33 15.60 -15.33
CA LEU A 204 -14.51 15.58 -16.78
C LEU A 204 -13.56 16.56 -17.49
N ALA A 205 -13.37 17.77 -16.95
CA ALA A 205 -12.45 18.75 -17.49
C ALA A 205 -11.00 18.23 -17.48
N ARG A 206 -10.56 17.65 -16.35
CA ARG A 206 -9.22 17.04 -16.23
C ARG A 206 -9.05 15.87 -17.21
N SER A 207 -10.04 14.98 -17.28
CA SER A 207 -10.00 13.82 -18.19
C SER A 207 -9.89 14.24 -19.65
N LEU A 208 -10.70 15.22 -20.08
CA LEU A 208 -10.66 15.77 -21.43
C LEU A 208 -9.32 16.41 -21.77
N ALA A 209 -8.73 17.14 -20.82
CA ALA A 209 -7.43 17.75 -21.03
C ALA A 209 -6.31 16.70 -21.14
N LEU A 210 -6.33 15.66 -20.29
CA LEU A 210 -5.42 14.52 -20.39
C LEU A 210 -5.60 13.74 -21.70
N LYS A 211 -6.84 13.55 -22.18
CA LYS A 211 -7.14 12.91 -23.47
C LYS A 211 -6.45 13.60 -24.63
N ARG A 212 -6.45 14.95 -24.64
CA ARG A 212 -5.79 15.74 -25.70
C ARG A 212 -4.29 15.49 -25.76
N HIS A 213 -3.63 15.41 -24.60
CA HIS A 213 -2.18 15.25 -24.53
C HIS A 213 -1.71 13.79 -24.63
N LEU A 214 -2.41 12.86 -23.96
CA LEU A 214 -1.96 11.47 -23.76
C LEU A 214 -2.83 10.41 -24.43
N GLY A 215 -4.01 10.79 -24.94
CA GLY A 215 -4.86 9.86 -25.67
C GLY A 215 -4.20 9.36 -26.95
N SER A 216 -4.35 8.06 -27.24
CA SER A 216 -4.03 7.50 -28.56
C SER A 216 -4.87 8.15 -29.66
N THR A 217 -4.48 8.00 -30.93
CA THR A 217 -5.28 8.50 -32.07
C THR A 217 -6.71 7.96 -32.01
N MET A 218 -6.86 6.65 -31.79
CA MET A 218 -8.15 6.01 -31.63
C MET A 218 -8.93 6.57 -30.43
N ALA A 219 -8.27 6.78 -29.29
CA ALA A 219 -8.91 7.36 -28.13
C ALA A 219 -9.40 8.79 -28.42
N LYS A 220 -8.62 9.59 -29.16
CA LYS A 220 -8.97 10.97 -29.53
C LYS A 220 -10.21 11.06 -30.42
N GLU A 221 -10.37 10.10 -31.33
CA GLU A 221 -11.51 10.00 -32.25
C GLU A 221 -12.75 9.36 -31.59
N HIS A 222 -12.57 8.52 -30.56
CA HIS A 222 -13.67 7.89 -29.84
C HIS A 222 -14.52 8.92 -29.09
N THR A 223 -15.84 8.89 -29.31
CA THR A 223 -16.82 9.74 -28.61
C THR A 223 -16.99 9.26 -27.18
N CYS A 224 -16.62 10.10 -26.22
CA CYS A 224 -16.67 9.75 -24.80
C CYS A 224 -18.08 9.47 -24.31
N ILE A 225 -18.22 8.37 -23.57
CA ILE A 225 -19.34 8.09 -22.69
C ILE A 225 -18.86 8.36 -21.27
N TYR A 226 -19.57 9.23 -20.55
CA TYR A 226 -19.20 9.62 -19.18
C TYR A 226 -19.96 8.86 -18.10
N GLY A 227 -20.98 8.11 -18.50
CA GLY A 227 -21.83 7.36 -17.59
C GLY A 227 -23.01 6.72 -18.29
N VAL A 228 -23.69 5.84 -17.56
CA VAL A 228 -24.88 5.12 -18.02
C VAL A 228 -25.91 5.02 -16.90
N LYS A 229 -27.18 4.87 -17.28
CA LYS A 229 -28.26 4.46 -16.38
C LYS A 229 -28.87 3.15 -16.84
N TYR A 230 -29.19 2.30 -15.88
CA TYR A 230 -30.01 1.11 -16.04
C TYR A 230 -31.42 1.38 -15.49
N SER A 231 -32.44 1.27 -16.34
CA SER A 231 -33.84 1.54 -15.99
C SER A 231 -34.67 0.26 -16.00
N GLY A 232 -35.37 -0.01 -14.90
CA GLY A 232 -36.33 -1.10 -14.81
C GLY A 232 -37.75 -0.62 -15.09
N GLN A 233 -38.75 -1.49 -14.89
CA GLN A 233 -40.17 -1.16 -15.09
C GLN A 233 -40.67 0.02 -14.24
N ARG A 234 -39.99 0.35 -13.14
CA ARG A 234 -40.38 1.42 -12.19
C ARG A 234 -39.45 2.64 -12.25
N GLY A 235 -38.71 2.81 -13.34
CA GLY A 235 -37.77 3.92 -13.54
C GLY A 235 -36.30 3.56 -13.30
N VAL A 236 -35.48 4.57 -13.04
CA VAL A 236 -34.02 4.40 -12.88
C VAL A 236 -33.73 3.49 -11.70
N THR A 237 -33.02 2.40 -11.98
CA THR A 237 -32.71 1.34 -11.02
C THR A 237 -31.28 1.47 -10.52
N ALA A 238 -30.34 1.73 -11.42
CA ALA A 238 -28.97 2.09 -11.06
C ALA A 238 -28.40 3.06 -12.11
N TRP A 239 -27.44 3.88 -11.73
CA TRP A 239 -26.70 4.73 -12.67
C TRP A 239 -25.27 4.96 -12.16
N ALA A 240 -24.38 5.30 -13.07
CA ALA A 240 -22.99 5.56 -12.74
C ALA A 240 -22.37 6.58 -13.69
N TRP A 241 -21.27 7.18 -13.24
CA TRP A 241 -20.38 7.97 -14.09
C TRP A 241 -18.93 7.62 -13.81
N TRP A 242 -18.07 7.96 -14.76
CA TRP A 242 -16.65 7.68 -14.70
C TRP A 242 -15.82 8.71 -15.46
N ALA A 243 -14.53 8.76 -15.14
CA ALA A 243 -13.55 9.59 -15.81
C ALA A 243 -12.31 8.78 -16.21
N PRO A 244 -11.95 8.74 -17.50
CA PRO A 244 -10.66 8.22 -17.95
C PRO A 244 -9.46 9.02 -17.38
N ASP A 245 -8.43 8.32 -16.90
CA ASP A 245 -7.12 8.89 -16.59
C ASP A 245 -6.03 8.25 -17.45
N PHE A 246 -5.68 8.97 -18.51
CA PHE A 246 -4.68 8.56 -19.50
C PHE A 246 -3.25 8.54 -18.93
N ARG A 247 -2.97 9.25 -17.83
CA ARG A 247 -1.65 9.25 -17.19
C ARG A 247 -1.42 7.92 -16.49
N SER A 248 -2.37 7.47 -15.67
CA SER A 248 -2.28 6.17 -14.98
C SER A 248 -2.73 4.99 -15.85
N ARG A 249 -3.27 5.24 -17.04
CA ARG A 249 -3.89 4.24 -17.93
C ARG A 249 -5.07 3.48 -17.29
N LYS A 250 -5.86 4.19 -16.50
CA LYS A 250 -7.01 3.65 -15.75
C LYS A 250 -8.28 4.43 -16.07
N LEU A 251 -9.42 3.76 -16.03
CA LEU A 251 -10.73 4.40 -15.97
C LEU A 251 -11.24 4.33 -14.55
N PHE A 252 -11.81 5.43 -14.10
CA PHE A 252 -12.08 5.65 -12.71
C PHE A 252 -13.56 5.90 -12.51
N ILE A 253 -14.23 5.01 -11.77
CA ILE A 253 -15.67 5.12 -11.49
C ILE A 253 -15.88 6.18 -10.42
N GLY A 254 -16.54 7.27 -10.82
CA GLY A 254 -16.83 8.41 -9.99
C GLY A 254 -17.87 8.10 -8.93
N HIS A 255 -18.99 7.50 -9.36
CA HIS A 255 -20.10 7.11 -8.51
C HIS A 255 -20.89 5.94 -9.11
N ILE A 256 -21.49 5.11 -8.26
CA ILE A 256 -22.58 4.18 -8.62
C ILE A 256 -23.73 4.38 -7.63
N ALA A 257 -24.85 4.88 -8.12
CA ALA A 257 -26.08 5.04 -7.37
C ALA A 257 -27.05 3.91 -7.69
N THR A 258 -27.77 3.46 -6.67
CA THR A 258 -28.79 2.42 -6.79
C THR A 258 -30.09 2.85 -6.12
N SER A 259 -31.22 2.39 -6.64
CA SER A 259 -32.53 2.63 -6.03
C SER A 259 -32.78 1.78 -4.79
N ARG A 260 -31.99 0.72 -4.57
CA ARG A 260 -32.09 -0.21 -3.43
C ARG A 260 -30.73 -0.47 -2.79
N PHE A 261 -30.74 -0.84 -1.51
CA PHE A 261 -29.52 -1.11 -0.74
C PHE A 261 -28.88 -2.48 -0.99
N LYS A 262 -29.63 -3.45 -1.51
CA LYS A 262 -29.18 -4.83 -1.75
C LYS A 262 -29.84 -5.39 -3.00
N GLY A 263 -29.22 -6.42 -3.58
CA GLY A 263 -29.78 -7.15 -4.72
C GLY A 263 -29.58 -6.43 -6.04
N MET A 264 -28.59 -5.53 -6.11
CA MET A 264 -28.32 -4.70 -7.28
C MET A 264 -27.18 -5.24 -8.14
N GLN A 265 -26.67 -6.44 -7.85
CA GLN A 265 -25.47 -6.99 -8.48
C GLN A 265 -25.60 -7.08 -10.01
N THR A 266 -26.75 -7.55 -10.53
CA THR A 266 -26.95 -7.70 -11.99
C THR A 266 -27.01 -6.34 -12.72
N PRO A 267 -27.84 -5.36 -12.31
CA PRO A 267 -27.75 -4.01 -12.86
C PRO A 267 -26.35 -3.39 -12.79
N ILE A 268 -25.66 -3.55 -11.65
CA ILE A 268 -24.31 -2.99 -11.47
C ILE A 268 -23.30 -3.69 -12.39
N ALA A 269 -23.36 -5.01 -12.54
CA ALA A 269 -22.44 -5.75 -13.41
C ALA A 269 -22.56 -5.29 -14.88
N LYS A 270 -23.77 -5.00 -15.35
CA LYS A 270 -24.01 -4.42 -16.68
C LYS A 270 -23.38 -3.02 -16.82
N ILE A 271 -23.52 -2.18 -15.79
CA ILE A 271 -22.89 -0.85 -15.74
C ILE A 271 -21.36 -0.98 -15.75
N LEU A 272 -20.80 -1.90 -14.96
CA LEU A 272 -19.36 -2.16 -14.92
C LEU A 272 -18.84 -2.65 -16.28
N HIS A 273 -19.62 -3.45 -17.02
CA HIS A 273 -19.26 -3.90 -18.37
C HIS A 273 -19.15 -2.72 -19.35
N GLU A 274 -20.09 -1.77 -19.30
CA GLU A 274 -20.00 -0.53 -20.10
C GLU A 274 -18.74 0.29 -19.75
N ALA A 275 -18.41 0.40 -18.46
CA ALA A 275 -17.19 1.08 -18.02
C ALA A 275 -15.91 0.37 -18.50
N VAL A 276 -15.87 -0.97 -18.44
CA VAL A 276 -14.74 -1.78 -18.95
C VAL A 276 -14.61 -1.66 -20.47
N ALA A 277 -15.73 -1.67 -21.19
CA ALA A 277 -15.74 -1.50 -22.64
C ALA A 277 -15.27 -0.10 -23.07
N GLU A 278 -15.69 0.95 -22.35
CA GLU A 278 -15.22 2.32 -22.58
C GLU A 278 -13.72 2.45 -22.28
N ALA A 279 -13.25 1.85 -21.17
CA ALA A 279 -11.83 1.83 -20.83
C ALA A 279 -10.99 1.15 -21.92
N TYR A 280 -11.46 0.00 -22.42
CA TYR A 280 -10.84 -0.73 -23.52
C TYR A 280 -10.81 0.09 -24.82
N ALA A 281 -11.91 0.76 -25.19
CA ALA A 281 -11.97 1.63 -26.37
C ALA A 281 -10.93 2.77 -26.32
N PHE A 282 -10.60 3.25 -25.13
CA PHE A 282 -9.54 4.24 -24.92
C PHE A 282 -8.12 3.67 -24.82
N GLY A 283 -7.94 2.34 -24.90
CA GLY A 283 -6.64 1.68 -24.72
C GLY A 283 -6.11 1.72 -23.28
N LEU A 284 -7.01 1.93 -22.31
CA LEU A 284 -6.74 1.80 -20.88
C LEU A 284 -6.74 0.32 -20.51
N LYS A 285 -6.19 -0.04 -19.35
CA LYS A 285 -5.98 -1.45 -18.96
C LYS A 285 -6.83 -1.90 -17.77
N GLU A 286 -7.47 -0.95 -17.12
CA GLU A 286 -8.06 -1.19 -15.82
C GLU A 286 -9.21 -0.22 -15.53
N VAL A 287 -10.27 -0.73 -14.90
CA VAL A 287 -11.33 0.06 -14.26
C VAL A 287 -11.14 -0.01 -12.75
N VAL A 288 -11.20 1.12 -12.06
CA VAL A 288 -11.04 1.18 -10.60
C VAL A 288 -12.18 1.95 -9.95
N MET A 289 -12.70 1.38 -8.88
CA MET A 289 -13.66 2.01 -7.97
C MET A 289 -13.11 2.00 -6.55
N TRP A 290 -13.13 3.16 -5.91
CA TRP A 290 -12.72 3.30 -4.52
C TRP A 290 -13.90 3.13 -3.59
N ASP A 291 -13.63 2.47 -2.47
CA ASP A 291 -14.59 2.11 -1.44
C ASP A 291 -15.90 1.53 -2.03
N PRO A 292 -15.79 0.41 -2.77
CA PRO A 292 -16.96 -0.23 -3.37
C PRO A 292 -17.88 -0.77 -2.27
N THR A 293 -19.19 -0.65 -2.48
CA THR A 293 -20.16 -1.36 -1.63
C THR A 293 -20.05 -2.87 -1.86
N ASN A 294 -20.65 -3.67 -0.97
CA ASN A 294 -20.70 -5.13 -1.15
C ASN A 294 -21.36 -5.52 -2.49
N ASP A 295 -22.45 -4.85 -2.86
CA ASP A 295 -23.15 -5.12 -4.13
C ASP A 295 -22.26 -4.80 -5.35
N VAL A 296 -21.44 -3.75 -5.29
CA VAL A 296 -20.45 -3.44 -6.33
C VAL A 296 -19.35 -4.49 -6.37
N THR A 297 -18.88 -4.89 -5.19
CA THR A 297 -17.85 -5.90 -5.04
C THR A 297 -18.27 -7.22 -5.70
N GLU A 298 -19.45 -7.72 -5.35
CA GLU A 298 -20.05 -8.92 -5.91
C GLU A 298 -20.34 -8.76 -7.42
N ALA A 299 -20.84 -7.61 -7.85
CA ALA A 299 -21.06 -7.33 -9.27
C ALA A 299 -19.78 -7.37 -10.11
N GLY A 300 -18.66 -6.88 -9.56
CA GLY A 300 -17.36 -6.98 -10.21
C GLY A 300 -16.93 -8.43 -10.41
N ILE A 301 -17.09 -9.28 -9.38
CA ILE A 301 -16.79 -10.72 -9.47
C ILE A 301 -17.68 -11.40 -10.52
N LEU A 302 -18.99 -11.10 -10.53
CA LEU A 302 -19.91 -11.62 -11.53
C LEU A 302 -19.46 -11.24 -12.95
N LEU A 303 -19.07 -9.99 -13.17
CA LEU A 303 -18.57 -9.53 -14.46
C LEU A 303 -17.25 -10.21 -14.84
N GLY A 304 -16.30 -10.34 -13.91
CA GLY A 304 -15.03 -11.04 -14.16
C GLY A 304 -15.26 -12.48 -14.65
N ASN A 305 -16.16 -13.20 -13.99
CA ASN A 305 -16.55 -14.55 -14.40
C ASN A 305 -17.22 -14.59 -15.79
N GLN A 306 -17.97 -13.56 -16.16
CA GLN A 306 -18.62 -13.46 -17.47
C GLN A 306 -17.64 -13.15 -18.61
N LEU A 307 -16.62 -12.32 -18.34
CA LEU A 307 -15.63 -11.92 -19.35
C LEU A 307 -14.55 -12.98 -19.58
N GLY A 308 -14.34 -13.89 -18.62
CA GLY A 308 -13.49 -15.07 -18.78
C GLY A 308 -11.99 -14.80 -18.60
N GLU A 309 -11.17 -15.67 -19.20
CA GLU A 309 -9.72 -15.67 -19.00
C GLU A 309 -9.08 -14.33 -19.39
N GLY A 310 -8.22 -13.80 -18.51
CA GLY A 310 -7.49 -12.55 -18.73
C GLY A 310 -8.16 -11.29 -18.16
N VAL A 311 -9.33 -11.40 -17.51
CA VAL A 311 -9.90 -10.35 -16.67
C VAL A 311 -9.80 -10.73 -15.20
N GLN A 312 -9.10 -9.92 -14.41
CA GLN A 312 -8.89 -10.13 -12.98
C GLN A 312 -9.63 -9.07 -12.16
N VAL A 313 -10.43 -9.52 -11.20
CA VAL A 313 -11.10 -8.65 -10.23
C VAL A 313 -10.31 -8.70 -8.93
N ILE A 314 -9.69 -7.58 -8.56
CA ILE A 314 -8.81 -7.46 -7.41
C ILE A 314 -9.51 -6.60 -6.37
N LEU A 315 -9.60 -7.10 -5.14
CA LEU A 315 -10.10 -6.38 -3.97
C LEU A 315 -8.93 -6.25 -3.00
N GLU A 316 -8.49 -5.02 -2.76
CA GLU A 316 -7.33 -4.76 -1.92
C GLU A 316 -7.52 -3.54 -1.04
N ALA A 317 -6.80 -3.50 0.08
CA ALA A 317 -6.65 -2.29 0.85
C ALA A 317 -5.89 -1.24 0.02
N ARG A 318 -6.34 0.01 0.07
CA ARG A 318 -5.69 1.11 -0.62
C ARG A 318 -4.52 1.60 0.23
N PRO A 319 -3.26 1.52 -0.25
CA PRO A 319 -2.09 1.94 0.51
C PRO A 319 -1.93 3.47 0.59
N ASP A 320 -2.64 4.21 -0.27
CA ASP A 320 -2.67 5.67 -0.30
C ASP A 320 -3.77 6.16 0.66
N ASN A 321 -3.37 6.68 1.82
CA ASN A 321 -4.29 7.08 2.89
C ASN A 321 -5.39 8.05 2.41
N ILE A 322 -6.59 7.85 2.97
CA ILE A 322 -7.77 8.71 2.80
C ILE A 322 -7.42 10.14 3.22
N PRO A 323 -7.97 11.18 2.55
CA PRO A 323 -7.95 12.52 3.12
C PRO A 323 -8.50 12.53 4.54
N LEU A 324 -7.78 13.20 5.44
CA LEU A 324 -8.36 13.63 6.71
C LEU A 324 -9.53 14.57 6.40
N LEU A 325 -10.76 14.08 6.55
CA LEU A 325 -11.97 14.87 6.40
C LEU A 325 -12.23 15.61 7.72
N ARG A 326 -12.12 16.94 7.72
CA ARG A 326 -12.44 17.77 8.89
C ARG A 326 -13.55 18.74 8.56
N THR A 327 -14.58 18.79 9.40
CA THR A 327 -15.82 19.52 9.16
C THR A 327 -15.88 20.77 10.03
N THR A 328 -16.37 21.88 9.47
CA THR A 328 -16.74 23.09 10.25
C THR A 328 -18.13 22.88 10.86
N GLY A 329 -18.20 22.78 12.19
CA GLY A 329 -19.44 22.48 12.92
C GLY A 329 -19.62 20.96 13.08
N ALA A 330 -19.52 20.50 14.33
CA ALA A 330 -19.58 19.11 14.78
C ALA A 330 -18.68 18.12 14.01
N ILE A 331 -17.59 17.78 14.69
CA ILE A 331 -16.57 16.85 14.22
C ILE A 331 -17.08 15.46 14.44
N VAL A 332 -17.10 14.65 13.38
CA VAL A 332 -16.86 13.25 13.62
C VAL A 332 -16.16 12.55 12.47
N LEU A 333 -15.37 11.53 12.81
CA LEU A 333 -14.94 10.54 11.85
C LEU A 333 -16.09 9.61 11.53
N ALA A 334 -16.16 9.24 10.27
CA ALA A 334 -17.03 8.18 9.89
C ALA A 334 -16.38 7.24 8.92
N ARG A 335 -16.97 6.06 8.93
CA ARG A 335 -17.13 5.24 7.75
C ARG A 335 -17.62 6.15 6.61
N VAL A 336 -16.72 6.53 5.71
CA VAL A 336 -17.08 7.22 4.47
C VAL A 336 -17.76 6.18 3.58
N THR A 337 -19.02 5.87 3.82
CA THR A 337 -19.79 5.00 2.92
C THR A 337 -20.25 5.81 1.72
N SER A 338 -19.33 6.18 0.82
CA SER A 338 -19.62 6.37 -0.62
C SER A 338 -18.35 6.78 -1.36
N THR A 339 -17.83 5.88 -2.18
CA THR A 339 -17.78 6.01 -3.65
C THR A 339 -17.56 7.40 -4.23
N HIS A 340 -16.56 8.18 -3.80
CA HIS A 340 -16.20 9.41 -4.53
C HIS A 340 -14.71 9.70 -4.59
N TYR A 341 -14.29 9.97 -5.82
CA TYR A 341 -12.96 10.39 -6.24
C TYR A 341 -12.39 11.55 -5.42
N SER A 342 -11.36 11.25 -4.63
CA SER A 342 -10.34 12.22 -4.21
C SER A 342 -8.96 11.62 -4.47
N PHE A 343 -8.36 12.02 -5.60
CA PHE A 343 -6.97 11.71 -5.93
C PHE A 343 -6.07 12.29 -4.85
N ILE A 344 -5.52 11.43 -4.00
CA ILE A 344 -4.48 11.83 -3.04
C ILE A 344 -3.57 10.65 -2.82
N GLN A 345 -2.32 10.84 -3.24
CA GLN A 345 -1.18 10.08 -2.78
C GLN A 345 -0.46 10.95 -1.76
N TYR A 346 -0.31 10.44 -0.54
CA TYR A 346 0.58 11.02 0.46
C TYR A 346 1.57 10.00 0.99
N SER A 347 2.82 10.43 1.04
CA SER A 347 3.85 9.89 1.91
C SER A 347 4.04 10.87 3.08
N PHE A 348 3.90 10.38 4.31
CA PHE A 348 4.56 10.97 5.47
C PHE A 348 5.47 9.93 6.08
N SER A 349 6.76 10.23 6.04
CA SER A 349 7.76 9.69 6.95
C SER A 349 7.87 10.66 8.13
N SER A 350 7.35 10.27 9.29
CA SER A 350 7.88 10.67 10.61
C SER A 350 7.15 9.91 11.72
N THR A 351 7.80 8.85 12.20
CA THR A 351 7.70 8.30 13.55
C THR A 351 7.89 9.40 14.60
N ILE A 352 6.99 9.55 15.59
CA ILE A 352 7.27 9.80 17.03
C ILE A 352 6.04 9.31 17.84
N PRO A 353 6.21 8.67 19.03
CA PRO A 353 5.23 7.78 19.65
C PRO A 353 4.38 8.45 20.74
N PHE A 354 3.15 7.98 20.90
CA PHE A 354 2.43 8.08 22.17
C PHE A 354 2.33 6.69 22.79
N GLY A 355 3.17 6.45 23.81
CA GLY A 355 3.02 5.35 24.75
C GLY A 355 1.97 5.66 25.83
N PRO A 356 1.54 4.65 26.59
CA PRO A 356 0.24 4.63 27.26
C PRO A 356 0.28 5.24 28.67
N ARG A 357 -0.86 5.73 29.16
CA ARG A 357 -1.12 5.82 30.61
C ARG A 357 -2.18 4.80 31.02
N PRO A 358 -1.94 4.03 32.10
CA PRO A 358 -2.93 3.13 32.70
C PRO A 358 -3.88 3.90 33.64
N ALA A 359 -5.01 3.25 33.94
CA ALA A 359 -6.05 3.69 34.86
C ALA A 359 -5.62 3.61 36.33
N THR A 360 -6.09 4.55 37.18
CA THR A 360 -6.72 4.22 38.48
C THR A 360 -7.39 5.43 39.15
N THR A 361 -8.35 5.09 40.00
CA THR A 361 -9.35 5.81 40.79
C THR A 361 -8.86 6.81 41.87
N GLN A 362 -9.68 7.86 42.05
CA GLN A 362 -10.09 8.58 43.28
C GLN A 362 -9.10 9.29 44.23
N THR A 363 -9.43 10.58 44.43
CA THR A 363 -9.48 11.40 45.67
C THR A 363 -8.29 12.21 46.22
N SER A 364 -8.61 13.51 46.38
CA SER A 364 -8.26 14.47 47.45
C SER A 364 -7.08 15.45 47.29
N HIS A 365 -7.43 16.70 47.59
CA HIS A 365 -6.70 17.97 47.66
C HIS A 365 -5.32 17.96 48.34
N GLN A 366 -4.36 18.77 47.86
CA GLN A 366 -3.99 20.11 48.38
C GLN A 366 -2.68 20.61 47.72
N THR A 367 -2.57 21.92 47.67
CA THR A 367 -1.49 22.79 47.15
C THR A 367 -0.13 22.65 47.86
N GLU A 368 0.97 22.77 47.13
CA GLU A 368 2.11 23.66 47.46
C GLU A 368 3.19 23.74 46.35
N SER A 369 3.77 24.93 46.23
CA SER A 369 4.83 25.39 45.31
C SER A 369 6.23 24.90 45.69
N ILE A 370 7.19 24.84 44.74
CA ILE A 370 8.57 25.40 44.80
C ILE A 370 9.42 24.98 43.57
N ASN A 371 10.25 25.93 43.13
CA ASN A 371 11.10 26.03 41.93
C ASN A 371 12.12 24.91 41.65
N PHE A 372 12.40 24.66 40.35
CA PHE A 372 13.66 24.05 39.89
C PHE A 372 14.36 24.90 38.80
N ARG A 373 15.67 25.13 39.02
CA ARG A 373 16.64 25.78 38.13
C ARG A 373 16.80 25.03 36.81
N LEU A 374 17.01 25.78 35.72
CA LEU A 374 17.45 25.28 34.42
C LEU A 374 18.80 24.55 34.50
N VAL A 375 18.82 23.31 33.99
CA VAL A 375 20.01 22.66 33.43
C VAL A 375 19.63 22.15 32.05
N ALA A 376 20.35 22.61 31.02
CA ALA A 376 20.11 22.24 29.62
C ALA A 376 20.42 20.75 29.37
N PRO A 377 19.59 19.99 28.63
CA PRO A 377 19.97 18.67 28.17
C PRO A 377 20.61 18.70 26.78
N LYS A 378 21.71 17.96 26.69
CA LYS A 378 22.49 17.62 25.51
C LYS A 378 21.69 16.72 24.55
N SER A 379 22.08 16.80 23.28
CA SER A 379 21.77 15.90 22.15
C SER A 379 21.36 14.47 22.56
N SER A 380 20.15 14.05 22.17
CA SER A 380 19.67 12.68 22.33
C SER A 380 19.80 11.90 21.03
N THR A 381 20.89 11.16 20.90
CA THR A 381 20.95 9.91 20.12
C THR A 381 19.87 8.94 20.61
N MET A 382 19.12 8.32 19.70
CA MET A 382 18.18 7.26 20.04
C MET A 382 18.90 6.12 20.77
N SER A 383 18.42 5.77 21.96
CA SER A 383 19.01 4.73 22.79
C SER A 383 18.61 3.34 22.28
N THR A 384 19.56 2.57 21.79
CA THR A 384 19.40 1.13 21.48
C THR A 384 19.40 0.31 22.78
N MET A 385 18.55 -0.71 22.88
CA MET A 385 18.60 -1.64 24.02
C MET A 385 19.91 -2.45 23.97
N PRO A 386 20.75 -2.43 25.03
CA PRO A 386 21.99 -3.22 25.07
C PRO A 386 21.69 -4.73 25.10
N ALA A 387 22.63 -5.52 24.60
CA ALA A 387 22.59 -6.98 24.63
C ALA A 387 22.28 -7.51 26.04
N THR A 388 21.29 -8.39 26.17
CA THR A 388 20.89 -9.01 27.45
C THR A 388 20.68 -10.52 27.26
N GLY A 389 21.10 -11.32 28.25
CA GLY A 389 20.81 -12.76 28.30
C GLY A 389 21.50 -13.64 27.25
N GLY A 390 22.65 -13.24 26.71
CA GLY A 390 23.36 -14.02 25.67
C GLY A 390 22.84 -13.79 24.24
N HIS A 391 21.95 -12.82 24.04
CA HIS A 391 21.48 -12.37 22.74
C HIS A 391 22.26 -11.13 22.25
N SER A 392 22.52 -11.03 20.94
CA SER A 392 23.15 -9.85 20.34
C SER A 392 22.26 -8.60 20.45
N GLN A 393 22.84 -7.41 20.42
CA GLN A 393 22.10 -6.14 20.47
C GLN A 393 21.03 -6.07 19.37
N SER A 394 21.28 -6.66 18.21
CA SER A 394 20.40 -6.73 17.04
C SER A 394 19.18 -7.66 17.27
N CYS A 395 19.30 -8.70 18.10
CA CYS A 395 18.19 -9.52 18.57
C CYS A 395 17.21 -8.73 19.45
N CYS A 396 17.70 -7.79 20.24
CA CYS A 396 16.89 -6.96 21.14
C CYS A 396 16.15 -5.81 20.44
N ASN A 397 16.42 -5.54 19.15
CA ASN A 397 15.90 -4.38 18.43
C ASN A 397 15.15 -4.74 17.12
N VAL A 398 14.60 -5.95 17.01
CA VAL A 398 13.74 -6.35 15.86
C VAL A 398 12.53 -5.40 15.75
N PRO A 399 12.25 -4.82 14.56
CA PRO A 399 11.10 -3.95 14.37
C PRO A 399 9.77 -4.65 14.71
N PRO A 400 8.74 -3.91 15.18
CA PRO A 400 7.43 -4.48 15.42
C PRO A 400 6.89 -5.20 14.18
N ILE A 401 6.46 -6.45 14.35
CA ILE A 401 5.84 -7.23 13.28
C ILE A 401 4.48 -6.61 12.91
N VAL A 402 4.34 -6.18 11.66
CA VAL A 402 3.08 -5.72 11.06
C VAL A 402 2.17 -6.92 10.83
N ARG A 403 0.92 -6.86 11.28
CA ARG A 403 0.00 -8.00 11.27
C ARG A 403 -0.73 -8.21 9.93
N LYS A 404 -1.05 -7.12 9.22
CA LYS A 404 -1.75 -7.11 7.93
C LYS A 404 -1.32 -5.89 7.12
N GLY A 405 -1.23 -6.03 5.81
CA GLY A 405 -0.93 -4.91 4.89
C GLY A 405 0.52 -4.44 5.03
N TYR A 406 1.47 -5.37 5.13
CA TYR A 406 2.87 -5.01 5.23
C TYR A 406 3.34 -4.30 3.96
N LYS A 407 4.01 -3.16 4.11
CA LYS A 407 4.62 -2.43 3.00
C LYS A 407 6.11 -2.77 2.93
N PRO A 408 6.57 -3.48 1.88
CA PRO A 408 7.97 -3.79 1.68
C PRO A 408 8.83 -2.51 1.61
N LYS A 409 10.01 -2.52 2.25
CA LYS A 409 10.93 -1.37 2.34
C LYS A 409 11.91 -1.27 1.16
N GLY A 410 12.10 -2.38 0.46
CA GLY A 410 13.04 -2.54 -0.65
C GLY A 410 12.46 -2.14 -2.00
N THR A 411 13.25 -2.38 -3.03
CA THR A 411 12.93 -2.06 -4.44
C THR A 411 13.12 -3.28 -5.32
N TYR A 412 12.44 -3.32 -6.46
CA TYR A 412 12.65 -4.37 -7.46
C TYR A 412 13.70 -3.91 -8.47
N GLU A 413 14.71 -4.75 -8.70
CA GLU A 413 15.77 -4.54 -9.66
C GLU A 413 15.94 -5.76 -10.55
N GLU A 414 16.46 -5.58 -11.76
CA GLU A 414 16.91 -6.70 -12.59
C GLU A 414 18.37 -7.02 -12.28
N ILE A 415 18.65 -8.29 -11.95
CA ILE A 415 20.00 -8.80 -11.65
C ILE A 415 20.11 -10.22 -12.24
N GLY A 416 21.09 -10.45 -13.12
CA GLY A 416 21.31 -11.76 -13.72
C GLY A 416 20.12 -12.32 -14.50
N GLY A 417 19.28 -11.45 -15.07
CA GLY A 417 18.04 -11.85 -15.78
C GLY A 417 16.86 -12.20 -14.87
N PHE A 418 16.97 -11.97 -13.56
CA PHE A 418 15.89 -12.16 -12.61
C PHE A 418 15.41 -10.82 -12.05
N ARG A 419 14.09 -10.63 -12.04
CA ARG A 419 13.47 -9.59 -11.22
C ARG A 419 13.71 -9.94 -9.76
N THR A 420 14.38 -9.06 -9.03
CA THR A 420 14.90 -9.30 -7.68
C THR A 420 14.41 -8.22 -6.73
N TYR A 421 13.81 -8.59 -5.61
CA TYR A 421 13.55 -7.65 -4.52
C TYR A 421 14.85 -7.43 -3.73
N VAL A 422 15.25 -6.17 -3.59
CA VAL A 422 16.51 -5.72 -2.99
C VAL A 422 16.20 -4.81 -1.81
N THR A 423 16.69 -5.14 -0.62
CA THR A 423 16.49 -4.32 0.60
C THR A 423 17.74 -4.28 1.47
N GLY A 424 17.88 -3.24 2.27
CA GLY A 424 18.99 -3.05 3.22
C GLY A 424 19.89 -1.85 2.91
N PRO A 425 20.75 -1.45 3.87
CA PRO A 425 21.63 -0.28 3.76
C PRO A 425 22.52 -0.29 2.51
N SER A 426 22.75 0.87 1.87
CA SER A 426 23.64 0.99 0.69
C SER A 426 25.10 0.68 1.00
N ASP A 427 25.53 0.84 2.25
CA ASP A 427 26.88 0.59 2.74
C ASP A 427 27.08 -0.84 3.28
N ALA A 428 26.10 -1.74 3.11
CA ALA A 428 26.26 -3.14 3.47
C ALA A 428 27.33 -3.82 2.61
N THR A 429 28.21 -4.59 3.26
CA THR A 429 29.26 -5.40 2.61
C THR A 429 28.96 -6.91 2.65
N ARG A 430 27.90 -7.29 3.37
CA ARG A 430 27.38 -8.66 3.46
C ARG A 430 26.06 -8.74 2.71
N ALA A 431 25.79 -9.88 2.08
CA ALA A 431 24.54 -10.13 1.39
C ALA A 431 23.86 -11.40 1.89
N LEU A 432 22.53 -11.40 1.94
CA LEU A 432 21.73 -12.60 2.14
C LEU A 432 20.88 -12.83 0.90
N VAL A 433 21.06 -13.97 0.26
CA VAL A 433 20.18 -14.41 -0.83
C VAL A 433 19.01 -15.19 -0.21
N VAL A 434 17.81 -14.70 -0.41
CA VAL A 434 16.58 -15.35 0.05
C VAL A 434 16.00 -16.17 -1.08
N ILE A 435 15.72 -17.45 -0.83
CA ILE A 435 14.90 -18.30 -1.67
C ILE A 435 13.53 -18.42 -1.01
N PHE A 436 12.51 -17.79 -1.62
CA PHE A 436 11.14 -17.84 -1.11
C PHE A 436 10.55 -19.27 -1.19
N ASP A 437 9.37 -19.43 -0.60
CA ASP A 437 8.56 -20.62 -0.78
C ASP A 437 7.89 -20.64 -2.18
N ILE A 438 7.08 -21.67 -2.44
CA ILE A 438 6.45 -21.88 -3.74
C ILE A 438 5.50 -20.74 -4.18
N PHE A 439 5.08 -19.87 -3.25
CA PHE A 439 4.14 -18.77 -3.52
C PHE A 439 4.86 -17.49 -3.98
N GLY A 440 6.20 -17.49 -4.03
CA GLY A 440 6.97 -16.38 -4.54
C GLY A 440 6.98 -15.17 -3.60
N TYR A 441 6.74 -13.98 -4.16
CA TYR A 441 6.70 -12.74 -3.38
C TYR A 441 5.43 -12.63 -2.56
N PHE A 442 5.55 -12.85 -1.25
CA PHE A 442 4.46 -12.72 -0.29
C PHE A 442 4.82 -11.71 0.81
N GLU A 443 3.82 -10.99 1.34
CA GLU A 443 4.04 -9.88 2.29
C GLU A 443 4.91 -10.31 3.48
N GLN A 444 4.61 -11.47 4.07
CA GLN A 444 5.33 -12.02 5.21
C GLN A 444 6.77 -12.44 4.85
N THR A 445 7.03 -12.89 3.63
CA THR A 445 8.40 -13.19 3.18
C THR A 445 9.21 -11.90 2.98
N LEU A 446 8.58 -10.86 2.40
CA LEU A 446 9.20 -9.54 2.21
C LEU A 446 9.46 -8.83 3.55
N GLN A 447 8.54 -8.96 4.50
CA GLN A 447 8.70 -8.46 5.86
C GLN A 447 9.88 -9.10 6.57
N GLY A 448 10.02 -10.41 6.41
CA GLY A 448 11.16 -11.15 6.92
C GLY A 448 12.49 -10.67 6.36
N ALA A 449 12.55 -10.48 5.05
CA ALA A 449 13.74 -9.95 4.38
C ALA A 449 14.10 -8.54 4.87
N ASP A 450 13.11 -7.67 5.08
CA ASP A 450 13.34 -6.33 5.62
C ASP A 450 13.75 -6.36 7.11
N ILE A 451 13.27 -7.33 7.89
CA ILE A 451 13.76 -7.55 9.26
C ILE A 451 15.24 -7.95 9.22
N LEU A 452 15.60 -8.91 8.38
CA LEU A 452 17.00 -9.33 8.22
C LEU A 452 17.91 -8.17 7.78
N ALA A 453 17.42 -7.32 6.89
CA ALA A 453 18.22 -6.24 6.32
C ALA A 453 18.43 -5.03 7.26
N HIS A 454 17.46 -4.73 8.13
CA HIS A 454 17.41 -3.46 8.87
C HIS A 454 17.47 -3.59 10.39
N SER A 455 17.47 -4.80 10.97
CA SER A 455 17.48 -4.98 12.43
C SER A 455 18.88 -5.01 13.04
N ASP A 456 19.92 -5.27 12.23
CA ASP A 456 21.30 -5.38 12.68
C ASP A 456 22.15 -4.21 12.15
N ASN A 457 22.40 -3.23 13.02
CA ASN A 457 23.21 -2.06 12.69
C ASN A 457 24.72 -2.37 12.68
N GLU A 458 25.15 -3.43 13.38
CA GLU A 458 26.55 -3.84 13.46
C GLU A 458 26.92 -4.76 12.28
N HIS A 459 25.99 -5.65 11.91
CA HIS A 459 26.11 -6.55 10.78
C HIS A 459 25.09 -6.18 9.71
N LYS A 460 25.40 -5.15 8.92
CA LYS A 460 24.50 -4.69 7.86
C LYS A 460 24.45 -5.69 6.71
N TYR A 461 23.24 -6.09 6.32
CA TYR A 461 23.01 -6.99 5.19
C TYR A 461 22.30 -6.29 4.04
N LYS A 462 22.73 -6.60 2.82
CA LYS A 462 21.92 -6.43 1.61
C LYS A 462 21.14 -7.73 1.38
N VAL A 463 19.81 -7.69 1.49
CA VAL A 463 18.97 -8.87 1.28
C VAL A 463 18.42 -8.86 -0.13
N LEU A 464 18.54 -10.00 -0.83
CA LEU A 464 18.27 -10.17 -2.25
C LEU A 464 17.31 -11.35 -2.44
N ILE A 465 16.14 -11.12 -3.00
CA ILE A 465 15.13 -12.16 -3.27
C ILE A 465 14.86 -12.20 -4.78
N PRO A 466 15.57 -13.05 -5.54
CA PRO A 466 15.31 -13.21 -6.98
C PRO A 466 14.05 -14.02 -7.27
N ASP A 467 13.34 -13.65 -8.33
CA ASP A 467 12.14 -14.33 -8.82
C ASP A 467 12.50 -15.57 -9.64
N TRP A 468 12.75 -16.68 -8.96
CA TRP A 468 13.10 -17.96 -9.59
C TRP A 468 12.00 -18.52 -10.50
N PHE A 469 10.76 -18.08 -10.33
CA PHE A 469 9.60 -18.56 -11.08
C PHE A 469 9.26 -17.66 -12.27
N LYS A 470 9.98 -16.55 -12.46
CA LYS A 470 9.78 -15.58 -13.55
C LYS A 470 8.31 -15.12 -13.66
N GLY A 471 7.70 -14.82 -12.52
CA GLY A 471 6.32 -14.34 -12.43
C GLY A 471 5.26 -15.44 -12.46
N LYS A 472 5.64 -16.73 -12.35
CA LYS A 472 4.71 -17.87 -12.30
C LYS A 472 4.78 -18.66 -10.98
N PRO A 473 4.59 -18.03 -9.81
CA PRO A 473 4.53 -18.77 -8.54
C PRO A 473 3.32 -19.72 -8.51
N ALA A 474 3.34 -20.68 -7.59
CA ALA A 474 2.16 -21.47 -7.28
C ALA A 474 1.07 -20.58 -6.66
N ASP A 475 -0.19 -20.84 -6.99
CA ASP A 475 -1.31 -20.17 -6.34
C ASP A 475 -1.46 -20.71 -4.91
N ILE A 476 -1.72 -19.79 -3.95
CA ILE A 476 -1.91 -20.14 -2.55
C ILE A 476 -3.11 -21.08 -2.34
N GLU A 477 -4.13 -20.98 -3.19
CA GLU A 477 -5.33 -21.82 -3.15
C GLU A 477 -5.06 -23.28 -3.52
N TRP A 478 -3.90 -23.60 -4.10
CA TRP A 478 -3.52 -24.99 -4.40
C TRP A 478 -3.04 -25.75 -3.18
N TYR A 479 -2.80 -25.07 -2.05
CA TYR A 479 -2.15 -25.65 -0.88
C TYR A 479 -2.99 -25.49 0.42
N PRO A 480 -3.27 -26.59 1.15
CA PRO A 480 -2.94 -27.97 0.83
C PRO A 480 -3.83 -28.49 -0.32
N PRO A 481 -3.30 -29.34 -1.22
CA PRO A 481 -4.06 -29.81 -2.37
C PRO A 481 -5.13 -30.82 -1.94
N LYS A 482 -6.40 -30.42 -1.99
CA LYS A 482 -7.56 -31.22 -1.59
C LYS A 482 -8.22 -31.92 -2.77
N THR A 483 -8.15 -31.34 -3.97
CA THR A 483 -8.74 -31.90 -5.20
C THR A 483 -7.68 -32.52 -6.12
N PRO A 484 -8.06 -33.46 -7.02
CA PRO A 484 -7.16 -33.98 -8.04
C PRO A 484 -6.53 -32.88 -8.91
N GLU A 485 -7.32 -31.85 -9.26
CA GLU A 485 -6.85 -30.71 -10.05
C GLU A 485 -5.79 -29.89 -9.30
N GLN A 486 -5.98 -29.62 -8.00
CA GLN A 486 -4.97 -28.93 -7.19
C GLN A 486 -3.67 -29.75 -7.09
N LYS A 487 -3.78 -31.09 -6.96
CA LYS A 487 -2.62 -31.99 -6.97
C LYS A 487 -1.87 -31.95 -8.30
N GLU A 488 -2.61 -31.95 -9.42
CA GLU A 488 -2.04 -31.86 -10.76
C GLU A 488 -1.32 -30.52 -10.99
N LYS A 489 -1.97 -29.39 -10.67
CA LYS A 489 -1.35 -28.05 -10.81
C LYS A 489 -0.10 -27.89 -9.95
N LEU A 490 -0.16 -28.35 -8.70
CA LEU A 490 0.99 -28.31 -7.80
C LEU A 490 2.11 -29.26 -8.26
N GLY A 491 1.75 -30.43 -8.78
CA GLY A 491 2.69 -31.37 -9.39
C GLY A 491 3.37 -30.79 -10.64
N ALA A 492 2.61 -30.13 -11.52
CA ALA A 492 3.13 -29.43 -12.69
C ALA A 492 4.10 -28.31 -12.30
N PHE A 493 3.76 -27.52 -11.27
CA PHE A 493 4.65 -26.50 -10.73
C PHE A 493 5.99 -27.08 -10.25
N PHE A 494 5.97 -28.18 -9.47
CA PHE A 494 7.21 -28.84 -9.04
C PHE A 494 7.98 -29.48 -10.21
N GLY A 495 7.30 -29.88 -11.27
CA GLY A 495 7.92 -30.34 -12.52
C GLY A 495 8.61 -29.23 -13.31
N GLU A 496 8.02 -28.03 -13.35
CA GLU A 496 8.61 -26.85 -14.00
C GLU A 496 9.77 -26.26 -13.18
N PHE A 497 9.64 -26.23 -11.86
CA PHE A 497 10.62 -25.64 -10.94
C PHE A 497 11.16 -26.64 -9.88
N PRO A 498 11.83 -27.72 -10.30
CA PRO A 498 12.41 -28.67 -9.34
C PRO A 498 13.61 -28.02 -8.62
N PRO A 499 13.79 -28.24 -7.30
CA PRO A 499 14.85 -27.58 -6.52
C PRO A 499 16.26 -27.66 -7.12
N PRO A 500 16.72 -28.80 -7.68
CA PRO A 500 18.06 -28.89 -8.27
C PRO A 500 18.30 -27.95 -9.45
N VAL A 501 17.28 -27.71 -10.27
CA VAL A 501 17.39 -26.81 -11.44
C VAL A 501 17.56 -25.37 -10.98
N VAL A 502 16.81 -24.95 -9.97
CA VAL A 502 16.95 -23.59 -9.43
C VAL A 502 18.28 -23.45 -8.69
N ALA A 503 18.66 -24.44 -7.88
CA ALA A 503 19.94 -24.45 -7.17
C ALA A 503 21.16 -24.31 -8.11
N ALA A 504 21.11 -24.92 -9.30
CA ALA A 504 22.17 -24.80 -10.30
C ALA A 504 22.36 -23.36 -10.83
N ASN A 505 21.32 -22.52 -10.78
CA ASN A 505 21.37 -21.13 -11.23
C ASN A 505 21.84 -20.16 -10.12
N VAL A 506 21.79 -20.56 -8.85
CA VAL A 506 22.11 -19.68 -7.71
C VAL A 506 23.56 -19.15 -7.76
N PRO A 507 24.60 -19.94 -8.06
CA PRO A 507 25.96 -19.40 -8.16
C PRO A 507 26.12 -18.34 -9.26
N ALA A 508 25.48 -18.51 -10.41
CA ALA A 508 25.50 -17.54 -11.49
C ALA A 508 24.79 -16.23 -11.11
N PHE A 509 23.67 -16.32 -10.38
CA PHE A 509 23.01 -15.15 -9.82
C PHE A 509 23.92 -14.38 -8.85
N VAL A 510 24.62 -15.07 -7.93
CA VAL A 510 25.54 -14.41 -7.00
C VAL A 510 26.70 -13.74 -7.74
N GLN A 511 27.20 -14.35 -8.82
CA GLN A 511 28.20 -13.73 -9.68
C GLN A 511 27.69 -12.43 -10.31
N ALA A 512 26.47 -12.42 -10.86
CA ALA A 512 25.84 -11.21 -11.40
C ALA A 512 25.62 -10.13 -10.32
N VAL A 513 25.32 -10.52 -9.07
CA VAL A 513 25.24 -9.59 -7.94
C VAL A 513 26.61 -8.94 -7.67
N LYS A 514 27.69 -9.73 -7.64
CA LYS A 514 29.06 -9.22 -7.42
C LYS A 514 29.51 -8.28 -8.54
N GLU A 515 29.14 -8.57 -9.78
CA GLU A 515 29.43 -7.71 -10.93
C GLU A 515 28.69 -6.36 -10.83
N LYS A 516 27.43 -6.38 -10.36
CA LYS A 516 26.63 -5.17 -10.15
C LYS A 516 27.09 -4.37 -8.93
N ASN A 517 27.50 -5.05 -7.87
CA ASN A 517 27.98 -4.44 -6.64
C ASN A 517 29.15 -5.21 -6.02
N ALA A 518 30.36 -4.80 -6.38
CA ALA A 518 31.59 -5.40 -5.91
C ALA A 518 31.87 -5.19 -4.39
N SER A 519 31.14 -4.30 -3.71
CA SER A 519 31.30 -4.10 -2.26
C SER A 519 30.72 -5.25 -1.43
N LEU A 520 29.85 -6.07 -2.02
CA LEU A 520 29.29 -7.26 -1.39
C LEU A 520 30.33 -8.38 -1.43
N ALA A 521 31.00 -8.60 -0.31
CA ALA A 521 32.11 -9.55 -0.19
C ALA A 521 31.65 -10.92 0.34
N LYS A 522 30.77 -10.92 1.34
CA LYS A 522 30.32 -12.12 2.04
C LYS A 522 28.86 -12.43 1.74
N PHE A 523 28.53 -13.69 1.50
CA PHE A 523 27.19 -14.10 1.13
C PHE A 523 26.68 -15.19 2.06
N GLY A 524 25.46 -15.03 2.59
CA GLY A 524 24.67 -16.11 3.16
C GLY A 524 23.48 -16.44 2.27
N ILE A 525 22.86 -17.58 2.53
CA ILE A 525 21.61 -17.98 1.87
C ILE A 525 20.57 -18.41 2.91
N VAL A 526 19.33 -17.96 2.74
CA VAL A 526 18.19 -18.40 3.54
C VAL A 526 17.10 -18.92 2.62
N GLY A 527 16.56 -20.09 2.93
CA GLY A 527 15.52 -20.73 2.13
C GLY A 527 14.30 -21.10 2.95
N TYR A 528 13.11 -20.84 2.42
CA TYR A 528 11.83 -21.12 3.04
C TYR A 528 11.10 -22.27 2.31
N CYS A 529 10.61 -23.30 3.02
CA CYS A 529 9.85 -24.40 2.39
C CYS A 529 10.69 -25.10 1.29
N TRP A 530 10.19 -25.12 0.06
CA TRP A 530 10.88 -25.55 -1.15
C TRP A 530 12.22 -24.81 -1.33
N GLY A 531 12.27 -23.53 -0.99
CA GLY A 531 13.48 -22.71 -1.01
C GLY A 531 14.53 -23.18 0.00
N GLY A 532 14.12 -23.82 1.10
CA GLY A 532 15.03 -24.46 2.06
C GLY A 532 15.84 -25.59 1.41
N LYS A 533 15.18 -26.42 0.59
CA LYS A 533 15.83 -27.47 -0.19
C LYS A 533 16.79 -26.88 -1.23
N VAL A 534 16.37 -25.83 -1.95
CA VAL A 534 17.22 -25.11 -2.91
C VAL A 534 18.47 -24.55 -2.24
N ALA A 535 18.33 -23.91 -1.08
CA ALA A 535 19.45 -23.37 -0.32
C ALA A 535 20.44 -24.48 0.07
N THR A 536 19.93 -25.59 0.60
CA THR A 536 20.75 -26.75 1.00
C THR A 536 21.52 -27.34 -0.18
N ILE A 537 20.88 -27.49 -1.34
CA ILE A 537 21.56 -27.98 -2.55
C ILE A 537 22.61 -26.95 -3.03
N SER A 538 22.28 -25.66 -3.03
CA SER A 538 23.15 -24.59 -3.52
C SER A 538 24.44 -24.45 -2.70
N THR A 539 24.40 -24.78 -1.41
CA THR A 539 25.59 -24.74 -0.53
C THR A 539 26.51 -25.93 -0.67
N LYS A 540 26.03 -27.04 -1.24
CA LYS A 540 26.82 -28.25 -1.50
C LYS A 540 27.62 -28.19 -2.81
N ALA A 541 27.36 -27.20 -3.68
CA ALA A 541 28.10 -27.04 -4.92
C ALA A 541 29.60 -26.79 -4.67
N ASP A 542 30.49 -27.37 -5.49
CA ASP A 542 31.96 -27.31 -5.31
C ASP A 542 32.52 -25.90 -5.16
N LYS A 543 31.89 -24.92 -5.85
CA LYS A 543 32.24 -23.50 -5.79
C LYS A 543 31.08 -22.67 -5.23
N SER A 544 30.45 -23.17 -4.17
CA SER A 544 29.38 -22.42 -3.51
C SER A 544 29.90 -21.05 -3.03
N PRO A 545 29.21 -19.95 -3.34
CA PRO A 545 29.64 -18.62 -2.95
C PRO A 545 29.23 -18.25 -1.51
N PHE A 546 28.57 -19.15 -0.78
CA PHE A 546 27.98 -18.87 0.52
C PHE A 546 28.90 -19.27 1.67
N GLU A 547 28.90 -18.49 2.74
CA GLU A 547 29.64 -18.73 3.99
C GLU A 547 28.73 -19.23 5.12
N ALA A 548 27.42 -19.08 5.00
CA ALA A 548 26.43 -19.57 5.97
C ALA A 548 25.09 -19.86 5.29
N ILE A 549 24.33 -20.82 5.82
CA ILE A 549 23.00 -21.20 5.34
C ILE A 549 21.96 -21.25 6.46
N ALA A 550 20.73 -20.82 6.14
CA ALA A 550 19.55 -21.15 6.92
C ALA A 550 18.50 -21.86 6.06
N ALA A 551 18.01 -23.01 6.53
CA ALA A 551 16.83 -23.69 5.99
C ALA A 551 15.69 -23.55 6.99
N VAL A 552 14.58 -22.94 6.56
CA VAL A 552 13.45 -22.58 7.41
C VAL A 552 12.22 -23.33 6.91
N HIS A 553 11.60 -24.08 7.82
CA HIS A 553 10.51 -25.04 7.59
C HIS A 553 10.70 -25.75 6.24
N PRO A 554 11.79 -26.52 6.05
CA PRO A 554 12.16 -27.04 4.73
C PRO A 554 11.20 -28.13 4.26
N ALA A 555 10.87 -28.10 2.96
CA ALA A 555 10.07 -29.15 2.35
C ALA A 555 10.87 -30.45 2.22
N MET A 556 10.23 -31.58 2.52
CA MET A 556 10.81 -32.93 2.37
C MET A 556 12.20 -33.04 3.01
N ILE A 557 12.27 -32.79 4.32
CA ILE A 557 13.50 -32.95 5.07
C ILE A 557 14.01 -34.39 4.93
N ASP A 558 15.27 -34.52 4.53
CA ASP A 558 15.94 -35.80 4.34
C ASP A 558 17.27 -35.73 5.10
N PRO A 559 17.51 -36.57 6.12
CA PRO A 559 18.77 -36.58 6.85
C PRO A 559 20.01 -36.70 5.96
N ALA A 560 19.90 -37.35 4.79
CA ALA A 560 21.00 -37.47 3.85
C ALA A 560 21.45 -36.12 3.28
N ASP A 561 20.57 -35.12 3.25
CA ASP A 561 20.91 -33.79 2.73
C ASP A 561 21.93 -33.03 3.57
N ALA A 562 22.05 -33.36 4.85
CA ALA A 562 23.06 -32.81 5.75
C ALA A 562 24.48 -33.19 5.31
N GLN A 563 24.64 -34.32 4.62
CA GLN A 563 25.93 -34.76 4.12
C GLN A 563 26.46 -33.80 3.07
N GLY A 564 27.73 -33.43 3.20
CA GLY A 564 28.42 -32.55 2.25
C GLY A 564 28.18 -31.06 2.46
N ILE A 565 27.40 -30.64 3.47
CA ILE A 565 27.30 -29.24 3.88
C ILE A 565 28.61 -28.85 4.59
N LYS A 566 29.29 -27.82 4.07
CA LYS A 566 30.63 -27.39 4.54
C LYS A 566 30.63 -26.05 5.28
N VAL A 567 29.47 -25.40 5.37
CA VAL A 567 29.30 -24.08 5.96
C VAL A 567 28.35 -24.14 7.15
N PRO A 568 28.48 -23.25 8.15
CA PRO A 568 27.53 -23.17 9.25
C PRO A 568 26.07 -23.20 8.78
N MET A 569 25.23 -23.98 9.46
CA MET A 569 23.82 -24.15 9.11
C MET A 569 22.85 -23.88 10.26
N ALA A 570 21.85 -23.03 10.02
CA ALA A 570 20.63 -22.97 10.82
C ALA A 570 19.53 -23.82 10.16
N LEU A 571 18.85 -24.64 10.94
CA LEU A 571 17.67 -25.41 10.53
C LEU A 571 16.53 -25.11 11.50
N LEU A 572 15.54 -24.34 11.06
CA LEU A 572 14.37 -23.98 11.85
C LEU A 572 13.16 -24.76 11.33
N ALA A 573 12.88 -25.93 11.91
CA ALA A 573 11.71 -26.72 11.57
C ALA A 573 10.45 -26.22 12.30
N SER A 574 9.28 -26.54 11.77
CA SER A 574 7.97 -26.34 12.38
C SER A 574 7.47 -27.65 13.03
N GLY A 575 6.22 -27.67 13.50
CA GLY A 575 5.58 -28.90 13.99
C GLY A 575 5.16 -29.88 12.89
N ASP A 576 5.19 -29.46 11.62
CA ASP A 576 4.73 -30.27 10.49
C ASP A 576 5.84 -31.16 9.88
N GLU A 577 7.11 -30.87 10.13
CA GLU A 577 8.23 -31.74 9.71
C GLU A 577 8.46 -32.89 10.70
N PRO A 578 8.77 -34.12 10.23
CA PRO A 578 9.04 -35.24 11.12
C PRO A 578 10.21 -34.96 12.07
N ALA A 579 9.93 -34.86 13.36
CA ALA A 579 10.93 -34.52 14.38
C ALA A 579 12.13 -35.50 14.41
N GLU A 580 11.89 -36.77 14.13
CA GLU A 580 12.95 -37.78 14.01
C GLU A 580 13.92 -37.49 12.87
N ASP A 581 13.40 -37.03 11.73
CA ASP A 581 14.23 -36.73 10.57
C ASP A 581 15.00 -35.42 10.76
N VAL A 582 14.39 -34.41 11.42
CA VAL A 582 15.12 -33.21 11.87
C VAL A 582 16.27 -33.58 12.79
N LYS A 583 16.04 -34.49 13.74
CA LYS A 583 17.08 -34.96 14.67
C LYS A 583 18.20 -35.71 13.95
N LYS A 584 17.87 -36.65 13.06
CA LYS A 584 18.88 -37.36 12.25
C LYS A 584 19.67 -36.42 11.34
N PHE A 585 19.01 -35.39 10.79
CA PHE A 585 19.66 -34.33 10.03
C PHE A 585 20.68 -33.59 10.91
N GLU A 586 20.26 -33.18 12.11
CA GLU A 586 21.16 -32.54 13.08
C GLU A 586 22.35 -33.44 13.43
N GLU A 587 22.12 -34.70 13.75
CA GLU A 587 23.18 -35.67 14.10
C GLU A 587 24.20 -35.85 12.96
N THR A 588 23.75 -35.72 11.71
CA THR A 588 24.59 -35.82 10.51
C THR A 588 25.40 -34.53 10.24
N LEU A 589 24.93 -33.36 10.68
CA LEU A 589 25.66 -32.10 10.53
C LEU A 589 26.90 -32.03 11.43
N THR A 590 28.07 -31.85 10.81
CA THR A 590 29.38 -31.73 11.48
C THR A 590 29.92 -30.29 11.55
N VAL A 591 29.21 -29.35 10.95
CA VAL A 591 29.51 -27.91 10.92
C VAL A 591 28.90 -27.18 12.13
N PRO A 592 29.32 -25.94 12.45
CA PRO A 592 28.60 -25.10 13.41
C PRO A 592 27.11 -25.01 13.03
N LYS A 593 26.23 -25.28 13.98
CA LYS A 593 24.80 -25.46 13.68
C LYS A 593 23.89 -24.84 14.74
N HIS A 594 22.71 -24.40 14.29
CA HIS A 594 21.55 -24.10 15.13
C HIS A 594 20.37 -24.90 14.60
N VAL A 595 19.98 -25.98 15.26
CA VAL A 595 18.80 -26.77 14.86
C VAL A 595 17.72 -26.62 15.91
N GLU A 596 16.51 -26.28 15.47
CA GLU A 596 15.40 -26.05 16.37
C GLU A 596 14.06 -26.41 15.74
N ILE A 597 13.16 -27.01 16.54
CA ILE A 597 11.79 -27.33 16.15
C ILE A 597 10.82 -26.41 16.88
N PHE A 598 10.11 -25.58 16.11
CA PHE A 598 9.03 -24.70 16.56
C PHE A 598 7.72 -25.51 16.56
N LYS A 599 7.58 -26.37 17.58
CA LYS A 599 6.59 -27.47 17.64
C LYS A 599 5.13 -27.06 17.47
N ASP A 600 4.77 -25.83 17.84
CA ASP A 600 3.41 -25.30 17.77
C ASP A 600 3.15 -24.44 16.52
N GLN A 601 4.13 -24.34 15.63
CA GLN A 601 4.03 -23.59 14.39
C GLN A 601 3.78 -24.51 13.20
N ILE A 602 3.09 -23.99 12.18
CA ILE A 602 2.83 -24.71 10.92
C ILE A 602 3.97 -24.53 9.93
N HIS A 603 4.07 -25.41 8.95
CA HIS A 603 4.96 -25.23 7.81
C HIS A 603 4.65 -23.91 7.08
N GLY A 604 5.66 -23.09 6.83
CA GLY A 604 5.48 -21.76 6.23
C GLY A 604 5.24 -20.62 7.22
N TRP A 605 5.36 -20.86 8.53
CA TRP A 605 5.10 -19.85 9.57
C TRP A 605 6.01 -18.63 9.54
N MET A 606 7.19 -18.70 8.91
CA MET A 606 8.09 -17.54 8.69
C MET A 606 7.93 -16.92 7.29
N ALA A 607 7.04 -17.44 6.46
CA ALA A 607 6.87 -17.06 5.06
C ALA A 607 5.36 -16.91 4.74
N ALA A 608 4.91 -17.29 3.54
CA ALA A 608 3.60 -16.91 3.02
C ALA A 608 2.40 -17.38 3.87
N ARG A 609 2.55 -18.50 4.59
CA ARG A 609 1.48 -19.11 5.39
C ARG A 609 1.39 -18.56 6.81
N SER A 610 2.21 -17.57 7.16
CA SER A 610 2.19 -16.99 8.49
C SER A 610 0.90 -16.19 8.74
N ASP A 611 0.14 -16.62 9.76
CA ASP A 611 -1.05 -15.92 10.24
C ASP A 611 -0.68 -14.97 11.39
N LEU A 612 -0.14 -13.80 11.03
CA LEU A 612 0.32 -12.77 11.97
C LEU A 612 -0.81 -12.09 12.75
N SER A 613 -2.08 -12.47 12.50
CA SER A 613 -3.20 -12.05 13.34
C SER A 613 -3.24 -12.80 14.68
N LYS A 614 -2.67 -14.02 14.72
CA LYS A 614 -2.55 -14.82 15.94
C LYS A 614 -1.29 -14.43 16.70
N ASP A 615 -1.48 -14.02 17.96
CA ASP A 615 -0.38 -13.53 18.80
C ASP A 615 0.76 -14.55 18.93
N ARG A 616 0.44 -15.83 19.14
CA ARG A 616 1.45 -16.88 19.24
C ARG A 616 2.28 -17.06 17.97
N VAL A 617 1.63 -16.99 16.79
CA VAL A 617 2.33 -17.10 15.50
C VAL A 617 3.22 -15.88 15.26
N LYS A 618 2.75 -14.69 15.63
CA LYS A 618 3.51 -13.45 15.55
C LYS A 618 4.75 -13.47 16.46
N GLU A 619 4.60 -13.95 17.70
CA GLU A 619 5.70 -14.11 18.66
C GLU A 619 6.78 -15.04 18.11
N GLU A 620 6.37 -16.21 17.62
CA GLU A 620 7.32 -17.15 17.04
C GLU A 620 7.91 -16.58 15.75
N TYR A 621 7.13 -15.93 14.87
CA TYR A 621 7.60 -15.17 13.67
C TYR A 621 8.78 -14.28 14.03
N GLU A 622 8.61 -13.41 15.03
CA GLU A 622 9.65 -12.53 15.53
C GLU A 622 10.86 -13.30 16.07
N ARG A 623 10.63 -14.37 16.85
CA ARG A 623 11.69 -15.20 17.43
C ARG A 623 12.52 -15.92 16.36
N GLY A 624 11.88 -16.41 15.30
CA GLY A 624 12.57 -17.01 14.16
C GLY A 624 13.56 -16.05 13.52
N TYR A 625 13.12 -14.83 13.22
CA TYR A 625 14.01 -13.82 12.65
C TYR A 625 15.10 -13.36 13.62
N LYS A 626 14.85 -13.36 14.93
CA LYS A 626 15.89 -13.15 15.95
C LYS A 626 16.96 -14.24 15.91
N VAL A 627 16.56 -15.51 15.77
CA VAL A 627 17.49 -16.63 15.60
C VAL A 627 18.32 -16.45 14.34
N LEU A 628 17.70 -16.11 13.20
CA LEU A 628 18.41 -15.88 11.94
C LEU A 628 19.40 -14.71 12.03
N LEU A 629 19.00 -13.57 12.61
CA LEU A 629 19.88 -12.42 12.81
C LEU A 629 21.09 -12.77 13.68
N SER A 630 20.86 -13.45 14.80
CA SER A 630 21.93 -13.93 15.69
C SER A 630 22.88 -14.89 14.97
N PHE A 631 22.32 -15.83 14.20
CA PHE A 631 23.07 -16.84 13.47
C PHE A 631 23.94 -16.21 12.37
N PHE A 632 23.36 -15.38 11.49
CA PHE A 632 24.11 -14.73 10.43
C PHE A 632 25.11 -13.71 10.97
N GLY A 633 24.78 -12.97 12.04
CA GLY A 633 25.73 -12.03 12.66
C GLY A 633 26.97 -12.72 13.20
N LYS A 634 26.83 -13.98 13.65
CA LYS A 634 27.97 -14.80 14.12
C LYS A 634 28.80 -15.39 12.98
N HIS A 635 28.18 -15.66 11.82
CA HIS A 635 28.78 -16.49 10.77
C HIS A 635 29.08 -15.77 9.46
N LEU A 636 28.66 -14.50 9.30
CA LEU A 636 29.01 -13.60 8.19
C LEU A 636 29.71 -12.35 8.72
#